data_AF-A0A7K3PBY7-F1
#
_entry.id   AF-A0A7K3PBY7-F1
#
_cell.length_a   1.000
_cell.length_b   1.000
_cell.length_c   1.000
_cell.angle_alpha   90.00
_cell.angle_beta   90.00
_cell.angle_gamma   90.00
#
_symmetry.space_group_name_H-M   'P 1'
#
loop_
_entity.id
_entity.type
_entity.pdbx_description
1 polymer ?
#
loop_
_entity_poly.entity_id
_entity_poly.type
_entity_poly.pdbx_seq_one_letter_code
_entity_poly.pdbx_strand_id
1 'polypeptide(L)'
;GLARGSGIRSLSGMAAVSGADGRYRRPFLQVDRQTARKACMVQSLPVWDDPHNADPAYTRSRLRHEGLPALEKALGKGVVEALARTAQLSRDDADAL
;
A
#
# COMPACT_ATOMS: atom_id res chain seq x y z
N GLY A 1 9.05 -9.06 2.46
CA GLY A 1 7.69 -9.45 2.85
C GLY A 1 7.35 -10.73 2.15
N LEU A 2 6.31 -10.70 1.33
CA LEU A 2 5.68 -11.89 0.76
C LEU A 2 6.61 -12.76 -0.10
N ALA A 3 7.27 -12.19 -1.11
CA ALA A 3 8.15 -12.93 -2.02
C ALA A 3 9.53 -13.32 -1.43
N ARG A 4 9.83 -12.87 -0.20
CA ARG A 4 11.15 -13.06 0.43
C ARG A 4 11.10 -13.86 1.74
N GLY A 5 9.96 -14.48 2.08
CA GLY A 5 9.85 -15.38 3.22
C GLY A 5 10.26 -14.74 4.55
N SER A 6 9.74 -13.56 4.85
CA SER A 6 10.06 -12.84 6.09
C SER A 6 8.87 -12.94 7.06
N GLY A 7 9.11 -13.06 8.37
CA GLY A 7 8.07 -13.32 9.39
C GLY A 7 6.94 -12.28 9.47
N ILE A 8 6.04 -12.44 10.46
CA ILE A 8 4.77 -11.70 10.57
C ILE A 8 4.94 -10.17 10.45
N ARG A 9 6.00 -9.62 11.04
CA ARG A 9 6.35 -8.19 10.96
C ARG A 9 6.60 -7.71 9.53
N SER A 10 7.03 -8.57 8.63
CA SER A 10 7.25 -8.21 7.23
C SER A 10 5.99 -8.24 6.36
N LEU A 11 4.98 -9.00 6.81
CA LEU A 11 3.65 -9.04 6.20
C LEU A 11 2.82 -7.86 6.67
N SER A 12 3.15 -7.29 7.84
CA SER A 12 2.49 -6.10 8.41
C SER A 12 2.55 -4.84 7.53
N GLY A 13 3.37 -4.83 6.48
CA GLY A 13 3.51 -3.68 5.59
C GLY A 13 4.10 -2.44 6.29
N MET A 14 3.53 -1.26 6.00
CA MET A 14 3.95 0.01 6.61
C MET A 14 3.16 0.30 7.89
N ALA A 15 3.81 0.86 8.91
CA ALA A 15 3.15 1.37 10.11
C ALA A 15 2.60 2.79 9.86
N ALA A 16 1.51 3.16 10.54
CA ALA A 16 0.99 4.53 10.49
C ALA A 16 2.01 5.55 11.04
N VAL A 17 2.78 5.16 12.06
CA VAL A 17 3.87 5.94 12.66
C VAL A 17 5.11 5.04 12.77
N SER A 18 6.28 5.55 12.38
CA SER A 18 7.55 4.78 12.44
C SER A 18 8.78 5.69 12.59
N GLY A 19 9.93 5.08 12.87
CA GLY A 19 11.22 5.78 13.06
C GLY A 19 11.41 6.28 14.48
N ALA A 20 12.62 6.80 14.78
CA ALA A 20 12.92 7.39 16.08
C ALA A 20 11.89 8.47 16.43
N ASP A 21 11.33 8.37 17.64
CA ASP A 21 10.32 9.27 18.21
C ASP A 21 9.07 9.47 17.32
N GLY A 22 8.76 8.50 16.46
CA GLY A 22 7.60 8.56 15.57
C GLY A 22 7.70 9.64 14.49
N ARG A 23 8.92 9.98 14.05
CA ARG A 23 9.20 11.00 13.02
C ARG A 23 8.39 10.83 11.73
N TYR A 24 8.18 9.60 11.28
CA TYR A 24 7.48 9.33 10.03
C TYR A 24 6.02 9.00 10.30
N ARG A 25 5.11 9.90 9.89
CA ARG A 25 3.66 9.73 10.00
C ARG A 25 3.02 9.59 8.63
N ARG A 26 2.07 8.66 8.49
CA ARG A 26 1.39 8.31 7.24
C ARG A 26 -0.14 8.46 7.40
N PRO A 27 -0.68 9.68 7.51
CA PRO A 27 -2.10 9.90 7.78
C PRO A 27 -3.02 9.34 6.69
N PHE A 28 -2.53 9.27 5.44
CA PHE A 28 -3.28 8.72 4.31
C PHE A 28 -3.07 7.21 4.08
N LEU A 29 -2.47 6.49 5.03
CA LEU A 29 -2.15 5.07 4.84
C LEU A 29 -3.39 4.21 4.58
N GLN A 30 -4.52 4.56 5.20
CA GLN A 30 -5.80 3.86 5.06
C GLN A 30 -6.72 4.49 4.00
N VAL A 31 -6.25 5.50 3.28
CA VAL A 31 -7.01 6.17 2.22
C VAL A 31 -6.58 5.60 0.88
N ASP A 32 -7.54 5.08 0.12
CA ASP A 32 -7.25 4.59 -1.22
C ASP A 32 -6.86 5.73 -2.18
N ARG A 33 -6.15 5.37 -3.25
CA ARG A 33 -5.64 6.36 -4.22
C ARG A 33 -6.78 7.10 -4.95
N GLN A 34 -7.88 6.43 -5.26
CA GLN A 34 -9.00 7.04 -6.00
C GLN A 34 -9.71 8.09 -5.14
N THR A 35 -9.94 7.79 -3.87
CA THR A 35 -10.50 8.71 -2.88
C THR A 35 -9.62 9.94 -2.71
N ALA A 36 -8.31 9.77 -2.55
CA ALA A 36 -7.38 10.90 -2.47
C ALA A 36 -7.40 11.76 -3.74
N ARG A 37 -7.40 11.15 -4.93
CA ARG A 37 -7.49 11.86 -6.21
C ARG A 37 -8.80 12.63 -6.35
N LYS A 38 -9.93 11.99 -6.03
CA LYS A 38 -11.25 12.62 -6.05
C LYS A 38 -11.31 13.82 -5.11
N ALA A 39 -10.74 13.69 -3.90
CA ALA A 39 -10.67 14.79 -2.95
C ALA A 39 -9.88 15.99 -3.49
N CYS A 40 -8.72 15.76 -4.12
CA CYS A 40 -7.96 16.83 -4.77
C CYS A 40 -8.75 17.48 -5.91
N MET A 41 -9.42 16.67 -6.73
CA MET A 41 -10.19 17.14 -7.87
C MET A 41 -11.39 18.01 -7.44
N VAL A 42 -12.15 17.58 -6.42
CA VAL A 42 -13.26 18.35 -5.85
C VAL A 42 -12.79 19.67 -5.24
N GLN A 43 -11.59 19.68 -4.65
CA GLN A 43 -10.99 20.87 -4.05
C GLN A 43 -10.19 21.73 -5.05
N SER A 44 -10.18 21.37 -6.34
CA SER A 44 -9.39 22.04 -7.38
C SER A 44 -7.89 22.18 -7.04
N LEU A 45 -7.33 21.20 -6.34
CA LEU A 45 -5.91 21.20 -5.99
C LEU A 45 -5.07 20.76 -7.20
N PRO A 46 -4.00 21.49 -7.56
CA PRO A 46 -3.08 21.04 -8.58
C PRO A 46 -2.32 19.79 -8.09
N VAL A 47 -2.36 18.73 -8.89
CA VAL A 47 -1.68 17.46 -8.59
C VAL A 47 -0.61 17.23 -9.63
N TRP A 48 0.61 16.97 -9.18
CA TRP A 48 1.69 16.53 -10.06
C TRP A 48 1.69 15.00 -10.16
N ASP A 49 1.73 14.52 -11.40
CA ASP A 49 1.90 13.11 -11.73
C ASP A 49 3.37 12.81 -12.00
N ASP A 50 4.08 12.36 -10.96
CA ASP A 50 5.48 11.94 -11.09
C ASP A 50 5.60 10.75 -12.08
N PRO A 51 6.38 10.88 -13.17
CA PRO A 51 6.60 9.84 -14.17
C PRO A 51 7.06 8.49 -13.59
N HIS A 52 7.80 8.50 -12.47
CA HIS A 52 8.29 7.28 -11.82
C HIS A 52 7.17 6.37 -11.32
N ASN A 53 5.95 6.91 -11.12
CA ASN A 53 4.79 6.12 -10.72
C ASN A 53 4.29 5.15 -11.80
N ALA A 54 4.68 5.37 -13.06
CA ALA A 54 4.32 4.53 -14.20
C ALA A 54 5.53 3.86 -14.87
N ASP A 55 6.75 4.23 -14.47
CA ASP A 55 7.97 3.69 -15.07
C ASP A 55 8.15 2.19 -14.72
N PRO A 56 8.14 1.29 -15.72
CA PRO A 56 8.28 -0.14 -15.50
C PRO A 56 9.69 -0.55 -15.06
N ALA A 57 10.69 0.33 -15.03
CA ALA A 57 11.99 0.03 -14.44
C ALA A 57 11.88 -0.28 -12.93
N TYR A 58 10.90 0.30 -12.24
CA TYR A 58 10.71 0.12 -10.80
C TYR A 58 9.77 -1.04 -10.49
N THR A 59 10.23 -1.98 -9.66
CA THR A 59 9.45 -3.15 -9.22
C THR A 59 8.11 -2.76 -8.61
N ARG A 60 8.04 -1.65 -7.87
CA ARG A 60 6.78 -1.14 -7.28
C ARG A 60 5.77 -0.71 -8.34
N SER A 61 6.23 -0.09 -9.42
CA SER A 61 5.38 0.33 -10.55
C SER A 61 4.84 -0.88 -11.28
N ARG A 62 5.71 -1.85 -11.66
CA ARG A 62 5.29 -3.12 -12.27
C ARG A 62 4.30 -3.90 -11.41
N LEU A 63 4.58 -4.03 -10.12
CA LEU A 63 3.65 -4.72 -9.21
C LEU A 63 2.28 -4.03 -9.17
N ARG A 64 2.24 -2.70 -9.22
CA ARG A 64 0.98 -1.94 -9.18
C ARG A 64 0.17 -2.07 -10.48
N HIS A 65 0.83 -1.96 -11.63
CA HIS A 65 0.16 -1.89 -12.93
C HIS A 65 -0.05 -3.26 -13.59
N GLU A 66 0.79 -4.24 -13.27
CA GLU A 66 0.73 -5.58 -13.88
C GLU A 66 0.42 -6.65 -12.84
N GLY A 67 1.11 -6.62 -11.70
CA GLY A 67 1.02 -7.68 -10.69
C GLY A 67 -0.31 -7.74 -9.94
N LEU A 68 -0.76 -6.62 -9.36
CA LEU A 68 -2.05 -6.57 -8.65
C LEU A 68 -3.23 -6.85 -9.58
N PRO A 69 -3.32 -6.27 -10.80
CA PRO A 69 -4.38 -6.61 -11.73
C PRO A 69 -4.35 -8.09 -12.17
N ALA A 70 -3.18 -8.68 -12.37
CA ALA A 70 -3.07 -10.11 -12.67
C ALA A 70 -3.55 -10.99 -11.51
N LEU A 71 -3.21 -10.63 -10.27
CA LEU A 71 -3.70 -11.33 -9.07
C LEU A 71 -5.22 -11.23 -8.94
N GLU A 72 -5.80 -10.05 -9.14
CA GLU A 72 -7.25 -9.86 -9.08
C GLU A 72 -7.97 -10.61 -10.20
N LYS A 73 -7.38 -10.67 -11.40
CA LYS A 73 -7.92 -11.46 -12.51
C LYS A 73 -7.91 -12.97 -12.20
N ALA A 74 -6.87 -13.47 -11.52
CA ALA A 74 -6.72 -14.89 -11.23
C ALA A 74 -7.55 -15.35 -10.02
N LEU A 75 -7.64 -14.54 -8.96
CA LEU A 75 -8.24 -14.91 -7.68
C LEU A 75 -9.62 -14.27 -7.46
N GLY A 76 -10.02 -13.33 -8.31
CA GLY A 76 -11.27 -12.58 -8.20
C GLY A 76 -11.11 -11.25 -7.49
N LYS A 77 -12.18 -10.43 -7.59
CA LYS A 77 -12.28 -9.13 -6.93
C LYS A 77 -12.17 -9.28 -5.42
N GLY A 78 -11.54 -8.32 -4.74
CA GLY A 78 -11.42 -8.31 -3.28
C GLY A 78 -10.11 -8.87 -2.73
N VAL A 79 -9.24 -9.42 -3.59
CA VAL A 79 -7.95 -9.99 -3.14
C VAL A 79 -7.03 -8.92 -2.55
N VAL A 80 -7.03 -7.70 -3.11
CA VAL A 80 -6.18 -6.59 -2.65
C VAL A 80 -6.62 -6.15 -1.25
N GLU A 81 -7.92 -6.05 -1.02
CA GLU A 81 -8.52 -5.73 0.27
C GLU A 81 -8.28 -6.83 1.29
N ALA A 82 -8.37 -8.10 0.88
CA ALA A 82 -8.03 -9.23 1.73
C ALA A 82 -6.56 -9.19 2.15
N LEU A 83 -5.64 -8.92 1.22
CA LEU A 83 -4.21 -8.76 1.51
C LEU A 83 -3.96 -7.58 2.46
N ALA A 84 -4.65 -6.46 2.28
CA ALA A 84 -4.55 -5.30 3.17
C ALA A 84 -5.03 -5.64 4.59
N ARG A 85 -6.14 -6.37 4.73
CA ARG A 85 -6.63 -6.85 6.04
C ARG A 85 -5.64 -7.80 6.70
N THR A 86 -5.08 -8.75 5.95
CA THR A 86 -4.05 -9.68 6.47
C THR A 86 -2.81 -8.92 6.95
N ALA A 87 -2.39 -7.88 6.23
CA ALA A 87 -1.29 -7.03 6.67
C ALA A 87 -1.62 -6.29 7.98
N GLN A 88 -2.87 -5.81 8.15
CA GLN A 88 -3.29 -5.18 9.40
C GLN A 88 -3.29 -6.17 10.57
N LEU A 89 -3.87 -7.36 10.40
CA LEU A 89 -3.84 -8.41 11.43
C LEU A 89 -2.41 -8.79 11.80
N SER A 90 -1.54 -8.96 10.80
CA SER A 90 -0.11 -9.26 11.01
C SER A 90 0.63 -8.15 11.76
N ARG A 91 0.14 -6.90 11.68
CA ARG A 91 0.67 -5.77 12.45
C ARG A 91 0.23 -5.86 13.90
N ASP A 92 -1.06 -6.05 14.13
CA ASP A 92 -1.64 -6.13 15.46
C ASP A 92 -0.97 -7.27 16.25
N ASP A 93 -0.74 -8.42 15.60
CA ASP A 93 0.01 -9.55 16.17
C ASP A 93 1.47 -9.18 16.45
N ALA A 94 2.15 -8.47 15.54
CA ALA A 94 3.54 -8.07 15.70
C ALA A 94 3.75 -7.02 16.81
N ASP A 95 2.73 -6.23 17.13
CA ASP A 95 2.80 -5.20 18.16
C ASP A 95 2.40 -5.75 19.55
N ALA A 96 1.76 -6.93 19.60
CA ALA A 96 1.42 -7.64 20.83
C ALA A 96 2.53 -8.60 21.35
N LEU A 97 3.53 -8.89 20.53
CA LEU A 97 4.71 -9.74 20.82
C LEU A 97 5.95 -8.91 21.14
#